data_AF-A0A380KK51-F1
#
_entry.id   AF-A0A380KK51-F1
#
_cell.length_a   1.000
_cell.length_b   1.000
_cell.length_c   1.000
_cell.angle_alpha   90.00
_cell.angle_beta   90.00
_cell.angle_gamma   90.00
#
_symmetry.space_group_name_H-M   'P 1'
#
loop_
_entity.id
_entity.type
_entity.pdbx_description
1 polymer ?
#
loop_
_entity_poly.entity_id
_entity_poly.type
_entity_poly.pdbx_seq_one_letter_code
_entity_poly.pdbx_strand_id
1 'polypeptide(L)'
;MSVLFILCFLGTGTDDKNLKSFSSYPDEVQTLIRNNEDYRAKVKTTNKCVAFLLNFLIFLVILFIFGIAIRKPNFLHNFICLSIIGQGLNLFDLLVIDLIWWRRTKCIRFTKIPEKDLFQNPRKHIESFTRAFVMYLLIAVIDGYLLQFL
;
A
#
# COMPACT_ATOMS: atom_id res chain seq x y z
N MET A 1 13.01 -5.24 -5.84
CA MET A 1 12.09 -4.36 -6.58
C MET A 1 11.11 -5.11 -7.48
N SER A 2 11.50 -6.21 -8.16
CA SER A 2 10.60 -6.98 -9.04
C SER A 2 9.49 -7.75 -8.31
N VAL A 3 9.73 -8.19 -7.06
CA VAL A 3 8.81 -9.05 -6.31
C VAL A 3 7.51 -8.34 -5.93
N LEU A 4 7.57 -7.08 -5.46
CA LEU A 4 6.38 -6.29 -5.11
C LEU A 4 5.47 -6.10 -6.33
N PHE A 5 6.05 -5.72 -7.48
CA PHE A 5 5.32 -5.58 -8.73
C PHE A 5 4.70 -6.90 -9.21
N ILE A 6 5.44 -8.01 -9.12
CA ILE A 6 4.93 -9.34 -9.48
C ILE A 6 3.76 -9.76 -8.58
N LEU A 7 3.85 -9.50 -7.27
CA LEU A 7 2.77 -9.77 -6.33
C LEU A 7 1.52 -8.95 -6.66
N CYS A 8 1.68 -7.65 -6.96
CA CYS A 8 0.57 -6.79 -7.42
C CYS A 8 -0.06 -7.31 -8.71
N PHE A 9 0.77 -7.72 -9.69
CA PHE A 9 0.28 -8.26 -10.95
C PHE A 9 -0.51 -9.58 -10.77
N LEU A 10 0.05 -10.54 -10.02
CA LEU A 10 -0.61 -11.83 -9.74
C LEU A 10 -1.91 -11.68 -8.92
N GLY A 11 -1.95 -10.64 -8.08
CA GLY A 11 -3.10 -10.26 -7.26
C GLY A 11 -4.25 -9.59 -8.02
N THR A 12 -4.10 -9.31 -9.32
CA THR A 12 -5.12 -8.66 -10.16
C THR A 12 -5.50 -9.52 -11.38
N GLY A 13 -6.47 -9.07 -12.19
CA GLY A 13 -6.80 -9.67 -13.49
C GLY A 13 -8.14 -10.41 -13.56
N THR A 14 -8.85 -10.57 -12.44
CA THR A 14 -10.25 -11.03 -12.44
C THR A 14 -11.06 -10.16 -11.49
N ASP A 15 -12.37 -10.07 -11.72
CA ASP A 15 -13.26 -9.28 -10.86
C ASP A 15 -13.15 -9.72 -9.39
N ASP A 16 -13.13 -11.01 -9.09
CA ASP A 16 -13.03 -11.52 -7.71
C ASP A 16 -11.69 -11.16 -7.03
N LYS A 17 -10.59 -11.13 -7.79
CA LYS A 17 -9.28 -10.69 -7.29
C LYS A 17 -9.27 -9.19 -7.04
N ASN A 18 -9.77 -8.42 -7.99
CA ASN A 18 -9.85 -6.95 -7.94
C ASN A 18 -10.75 -6.48 -6.79
N LEU A 19 -11.84 -7.20 -6.49
CA LEU A 19 -12.75 -6.90 -5.38
C LEU A 19 -12.08 -7.01 -4.00
N LYS A 20 -10.98 -7.79 -3.85
CA LYS A 20 -10.22 -7.83 -2.58
C LYS A 20 -9.57 -6.49 -2.26
N SER A 21 -9.23 -5.72 -3.29
CA SER A 21 -8.61 -4.40 -3.18
C SER A 21 -9.62 -3.27 -3.38
N PHE A 22 -10.92 -3.55 -3.21
CA PHE A 22 -12.02 -2.60 -3.40
C PHE A 22 -11.78 -1.22 -2.77
N SER A 23 -11.24 -1.18 -1.55
CA SER A 23 -11.00 0.06 -0.80
C SER A 23 -9.94 0.98 -1.41
N SER A 24 -9.12 0.45 -2.33
CA SER A 24 -8.04 1.18 -3.00
C SER A 24 -8.51 1.89 -4.27
N TYR A 25 -9.70 1.57 -4.78
CA TYR A 25 -10.26 2.21 -5.97
C TYR A 25 -10.78 3.63 -5.67
N PRO A 26 -10.89 4.51 -6.68
CA PRO A 26 -11.54 5.81 -6.55
C PRO A 26 -12.98 5.72 -6.03
N ASP A 27 -13.46 6.78 -5.37
CA ASP A 27 -14.79 6.78 -4.73
C ASP A 27 -15.93 6.58 -5.75
N GLU A 28 -15.76 7.05 -6.99
CA GLU A 28 -16.71 6.84 -8.08
C GLU A 28 -16.86 5.33 -8.39
N VAL A 29 -15.74 4.63 -8.58
CA VAL A 29 -15.70 3.18 -8.83
C VAL A 29 -16.26 2.42 -7.63
N GLN A 30 -15.92 2.83 -6.41
CA GLN A 30 -16.47 2.20 -5.20
C GLN A 30 -17.99 2.31 -5.12
N THR A 31 -18.54 3.46 -5.52
CA THR A 31 -19.99 3.69 -5.55
C THR A 31 -20.68 2.82 -6.60
N LEU A 32 -20.11 2.72 -7.80
CA LEU A 32 -20.63 1.85 -8.86
C LEU A 32 -20.62 0.38 -8.47
N ILE A 33 -19.56 -0.09 -7.81
CA ILE A 33 -19.47 -1.47 -7.30
C ILE A 33 -20.53 -1.74 -6.23
N ARG A 34 -20.79 -0.79 -5.34
CA ARG A 34 -21.81 -0.94 -4.28
C ARG A 34 -23.24 -0.94 -4.83
N ASN A 35 -23.47 -0.23 -5.92
CA ASN A 35 -24.78 -0.18 -6.60
C ASN A 35 -25.03 -1.40 -7.51
N ASN A 36 -24.00 -2.18 -7.81
CA ASN A 36 -24.11 -3.39 -8.63
C ASN A 36 -24.35 -4.62 -7.74
N GLU A 37 -25.49 -5.30 -7.94
CA GLU A 37 -25.89 -6.45 -7.12
C GLU A 37 -24.86 -7.59 -7.14
N ASP A 38 -24.25 -7.86 -8.30
CA ASP A 38 -23.29 -8.95 -8.49
C ASP A 38 -21.97 -8.73 -7.76
N TYR A 39 -21.57 -7.47 -7.58
CA TYR A 39 -20.34 -7.12 -6.87
C TYR A 39 -20.58 -6.84 -5.39
N ARG A 40 -21.72 -6.26 -5.04
CA ARG A 40 -22.09 -5.93 -3.65
C ARG A 40 -22.02 -7.15 -2.73
N ALA A 41 -22.55 -8.29 -3.17
CA ALA A 41 -22.54 -9.53 -2.39
C ALA A 41 -21.12 -10.09 -2.13
N LYS A 42 -20.14 -9.70 -2.95
CA LYS A 42 -18.76 -10.21 -2.91
C LYS A 42 -17.78 -9.27 -2.22
N VAL A 43 -18.17 -8.02 -1.96
CA VAL A 43 -17.29 -7.04 -1.29
C VAL A 43 -17.10 -7.43 0.18
N LYS A 44 -15.88 -7.82 0.54
CA LYS A 44 -15.48 -8.00 1.93
C LYS A 44 -15.04 -6.65 2.50
N THR A 45 -15.84 -6.09 3.42
CA THR A 45 -15.46 -4.89 4.16
C THR A 45 -14.48 -5.25 5.27
N THR A 46 -13.18 -5.11 5.02
CA THR A 46 -12.18 -5.16 6.08
C THR A 46 -12.21 -3.86 6.87
N ASN A 47 -12.16 -3.96 8.21
CA ASN A 47 -12.08 -2.77 9.07
C ASN A 47 -10.75 -2.02 8.79
N LYS A 48 -10.86 -0.75 8.38
CA LYS A 48 -9.71 0.10 8.03
C LYS A 48 -8.69 0.21 9.17
N CYS A 49 -9.14 0.27 10.42
CA CYS A 49 -8.26 0.35 11.58
C CYS A 49 -7.47 -0.96 11.76
N VAL A 50 -8.14 -2.11 11.60
CA VAL A 50 -7.49 -3.42 11.69
C VAL A 50 -6.46 -3.59 10.57
N ALA A 51 -6.82 -3.23 9.33
CA ALA A 51 -5.89 -3.27 8.21
C ALA A 51 -4.67 -2.37 8.44
N PHE A 52 -4.87 -1.16 8.98
CA PHE A 52 -3.78 -0.25 9.33
C PHE A 52 -2.86 -0.84 10.40
N LEU A 53 -3.40 -1.38 11.49
CA LEU A 53 -2.62 -2.00 12.57
C LEU A 53 -1.82 -3.22 12.09
N LEU A 54 -2.42 -4.06 11.24
CA LEU A 54 -1.72 -5.21 10.66
C LEU A 54 -0.58 -4.77 9.75
N ASN A 55 -0.82 -3.79 8.88
CA ASN A 55 0.24 -3.23 8.03
C ASN A 55 1.35 -2.61 8.87
N PHE A 56 1.00 -1.83 9.90
CA PHE A 56 1.97 -1.25 10.83
C PHE A 56 2.86 -2.34 11.45
N LEU A 57 2.26 -3.41 11.98
CA LEU A 57 2.99 -4.50 12.63
C LEU A 57 3.89 -5.27 11.64
N ILE A 58 3.39 -5.55 10.44
CA ILE A 58 4.17 -6.23 9.40
C ILE A 58 5.38 -5.39 9.00
N PHE A 59 5.18 -4.10 8.73
CA PHE A 59 6.27 -3.21 8.32
C PHE A 59 7.25 -2.93 9.46
N LEU A 60 6.78 -2.87 10.71
CA LEU A 60 7.64 -2.79 11.91
C LEU A 60 8.60 -3.99 11.95
N VAL A 61 8.09 -5.21 11.84
CA VAL A 61 8.94 -6.41 11.87
C VAL A 61 9.90 -6.45 10.68
N ILE A 62 9.42 -6.14 9.47
CA ILE A 62 10.25 -6.16 8.27
C ILE A 62 11.38 -5.13 8.36
N LEU A 63 11.06 -3.87 8.68
CA LEU A 63 12.05 -2.80 8.76
C LEU A 63 13.02 -3.01 9.93
N PHE A 64 12.56 -3.56 11.06
CA PHE A 64 13.44 -3.96 12.14
C PHE A 64 14.48 -5.00 11.69
N ILE A 65 14.05 -6.07 11.01
CA ILE A 65 14.96 -7.11 10.49
C ILE A 65 15.98 -6.52 9.51
N PHE A 66 15.54 -5.67 8.57
CA PHE A 66 16.46 -4.97 7.67
C PHE A 66 17.39 -4.01 8.42
N GLY A 67 16.89 -3.35 9.45
CA GLY A 67 17.62 -2.42 10.30
C GLY A 67 18.79 -3.08 11.03
N ILE A 68 18.66 -4.35 11.44
CA ILE A 68 19.74 -5.11 12.08
C ILE A 68 21.01 -5.13 11.22
N ALA A 69 20.88 -5.22 9.89
CA ALA A 69 22.03 -5.29 8.98
C ALA A 69 22.80 -3.97 8.84
N ILE A 70 22.17 -2.84 9.14
CA ILE A 70 22.72 -1.50 8.95
C ILE A 70 22.85 -0.70 10.24
N ARG A 71 22.53 -1.32 11.39
CA ARG A 71 22.44 -0.64 12.68
C ARG A 71 23.79 -0.09 13.14
N LYS A 72 23.72 1.02 13.88
CA LYS A 72 24.81 1.57 14.69
C LYS A 72 24.29 1.87 16.10
N PRO A 73 25.18 2.01 17.10
CA PRO A 73 24.82 2.56 18.41
C PRO A 73 24.61 4.09 18.30
N ASN A 74 23.89 4.54 17.28
CA ASN A 74 23.41 5.90 17.15
C ASN A 74 21.94 5.94 16.65
N PHE A 75 21.04 6.47 17.48
CA PHE A 75 19.61 6.54 17.20
C PHE A 75 19.33 7.31 15.90
N LEU A 76 19.97 8.48 15.75
CA LEU A 76 19.74 9.35 14.60
C LEU A 76 20.18 8.66 13.29
N HIS A 77 21.28 7.91 13.31
CA HIS A 77 21.72 7.11 12.18
C HIS A 77 20.68 6.05 11.82
N ASN A 78 20.24 5.24 12.78
CA ASN A 78 19.25 4.18 12.55
C ASN A 78 17.92 4.76 12.05
N PHE A 79 17.45 5.83 12.70
CA PHE A 79 16.24 6.55 12.31
C PHE A 79 16.30 7.07 10.86
N ILE A 80 17.40 7.73 10.48
CA ILE A 80 17.57 8.26 9.12
C ILE A 80 17.61 7.12 8.10
N CYS A 81 18.41 6.07 8.36
CA CYS A 81 18.51 4.93 7.46
C CYS A 81 17.17 4.23 7.26
N LEU A 82 16.44 3.94 8.34
CA LEU A 82 15.12 3.33 8.27
C LEU A 82 14.08 4.24 7.62
N SER A 83 14.15 5.56 7.86
CA SER A 83 13.30 6.54 7.20
C SER A 83 13.54 6.55 5.68
N ILE A 84 14.79 6.52 5.23
CA ILE A 84 15.11 6.47 3.80
C ILE A 84 14.56 5.18 3.17
N ILE A 85 14.71 4.04 3.83
CA ILE A 85 14.22 2.76 3.31
C ILE A 85 12.68 2.76 3.26
N GLY A 86 12.01 3.11 4.36
CA GLY A 86 10.55 3.12 4.45
C GLY A 86 9.91 4.12 3.48
N GLN A 87 10.44 5.34 3.41
CA GLN A 87 9.94 6.35 2.46
C GLN A 87 10.29 5.99 1.02
N GLY A 88 11.43 5.37 0.77
CA GLY A 88 11.81 4.86 -0.56
C GLY A 88 10.81 3.81 -1.06
N LEU A 89 10.38 2.89 -0.20
CA LEU A 89 9.34 1.91 -0.51
C LEU A 89 7.99 2.59 -0.79
N ASN A 90 7.58 3.52 0.07
CA ASN A 90 6.33 4.28 -0.08
C ASN A 90 6.29 5.09 -1.39
N LEU A 91 7.40 5.75 -1.73
CA LEU A 91 7.53 6.54 -2.95
C LEU A 91 7.56 5.66 -4.20
N PHE A 92 8.24 4.50 -4.14
CA PHE A 92 8.23 3.54 -5.24
C PHE A 92 6.81 3.04 -5.53
N ASP A 93 6.04 2.70 -4.49
CA ASP A 93 4.65 2.26 -4.61
C ASP A 93 3.79 3.33 -5.31
N LEU A 94 3.86 4.59 -4.84
CA LEU A 94 3.15 5.70 -5.45
C LEU A 94 3.55 5.92 -6.92
N LEU A 95 4.84 5.97 -7.24
CA LEU A 95 5.27 6.32 -8.59
C LEU A 95 5.02 5.17 -9.57
N VAL A 96 5.48 3.96 -9.23
CA VAL A 96 5.55 2.85 -10.18
C VAL A 96 4.23 2.07 -10.20
N ILE A 97 3.69 1.75 -9.03
CA ILE A 97 2.46 0.96 -8.93
C ILE A 97 1.25 1.86 -9.19
N ASP A 98 1.09 2.93 -8.40
CA ASP A 98 -0.13 3.74 -8.43
C ASP A 98 -0.21 4.67 -9.63
N LEU A 99 0.85 5.44 -9.93
CA LEU A 99 0.78 6.45 -10.99
C LEU A 99 1.07 5.89 -12.38
N ILE A 100 1.98 4.92 -12.51
CA ILE A 100 2.37 4.37 -13.80
C ILE A 100 1.54 3.13 -14.16
N TRP A 101 1.58 2.07 -13.35
CA TRP A 101 0.98 0.80 -13.71
C TRP A 101 -0.54 0.80 -13.59
N TRP A 102 -1.09 1.18 -12.44
CA TRP A 102 -2.52 1.16 -12.15
C TRP A 102 -3.32 1.96 -13.17
N ARG A 103 -2.91 3.20 -13.45
CA ARG A 103 -3.61 4.10 -14.39
C ARG A 103 -3.56 3.67 -15.87
N ARG A 104 -2.69 2.71 -16.22
CA ARG A 104 -2.48 2.24 -17.60
C ARG A 104 -3.03 0.85 -17.84
N THR A 105 -2.99 -0.04 -16.86
CA THR A 105 -3.34 -1.44 -17.05
C THR A 105 -4.85 -1.67 -17.21
N LYS A 106 -5.21 -2.73 -17.93
CA LYS A 106 -6.60 -3.20 -18.04
C LYS A 106 -6.96 -4.22 -16.95
N CYS A 107 -5.96 -4.88 -16.33
CA CYS A 107 -6.19 -5.99 -15.39
C CYS A 107 -6.88 -5.57 -14.09
N ILE A 108 -6.83 -4.29 -13.74
CA ILE A 108 -7.50 -3.73 -12.56
C ILE A 108 -8.97 -3.36 -12.81
N ARG A 109 -9.42 -3.35 -14.07
CA ARG A 109 -10.78 -2.90 -14.41
C ARG A 109 -11.77 -4.02 -14.18
N PHE A 110 -12.96 -3.66 -13.76
CA PHE A 110 -14.05 -4.61 -13.60
C PHE A 110 -14.72 -4.84 -14.94
N THR A 111 -15.14 -6.08 -15.19
CA THR A 111 -15.80 -6.44 -16.46
C THR A 111 -17.05 -5.60 -16.72
N LYS A 112 -17.80 -5.26 -15.67
CA LYS A 112 -19.02 -4.42 -15.74
C LYS A 112 -18.76 -2.92 -15.59
N ILE A 113 -17.51 -2.50 -15.38
CA ILE A 113 -17.10 -1.09 -15.28
C ILE A 113 -15.82 -0.90 -16.12
N PRO A 114 -15.94 -0.89 -17.46
CA PRO A 114 -14.77 -0.89 -18.36
C PRO A 114 -14.14 0.50 -18.56
N GLU A 115 -14.87 1.56 -18.19
CA GLU A 115 -14.51 2.96 -18.41
C GLU A 115 -13.19 3.30 -17.71
N LYS A 116 -12.16 3.60 -18.51
CA LYS A 116 -10.80 3.80 -18.01
C LYS A 116 -10.70 5.02 -17.09
N ASP A 117 -11.40 6.09 -17.41
CA ASP A 117 -11.22 7.41 -16.77
C ASP A 117 -11.58 7.37 -15.28
N LEU A 118 -12.54 6.50 -14.91
CA LEU A 118 -12.94 6.25 -13.53
C LEU A 118 -11.81 5.68 -12.65
N PHE A 119 -10.82 5.00 -13.25
CA PHE A 119 -9.69 4.41 -12.52
C PHE A 119 -8.46 5.32 -12.46
N GLN A 120 -8.46 6.45 -13.16
CA GLN A 120 -7.26 7.28 -13.31
C GLN A 120 -7.08 8.34 -12.22
N ASN A 121 -8.09 8.55 -11.37
CA ASN A 121 -8.07 9.56 -10.31
C ASN A 121 -7.00 9.21 -9.25
N PRO A 122 -5.94 10.02 -9.09
CA PRO A 122 -4.82 9.71 -8.20
C PRO A 122 -5.11 10.03 -6.73
N ARG A 123 -6.23 10.69 -6.41
CA ARG A 123 -6.49 11.24 -5.07
C ARG A 123 -6.37 10.19 -3.97
N LYS A 124 -6.94 9.00 -4.17
CA LYS A 124 -6.88 7.90 -3.19
C LYS A 124 -5.47 7.39 -2.95
N HIS A 125 -4.67 7.31 -4.01
CA HIS A 125 -3.28 6.88 -3.93
C HIS A 125 -2.43 7.90 -3.16
N ILE A 126 -2.65 9.20 -3.40
CA ILE A 126 -2.00 10.28 -2.63
C ILE A 126 -2.42 10.25 -1.15
N GLU A 127 -3.71 10.07 -0.85
CA GLU A 127 -4.18 9.93 0.53
C GLU A 127 -3.57 8.71 1.24
N SER A 128 -3.43 7.58 0.54
CA SER A 128 -2.75 6.39 1.05
C SER A 128 -1.26 6.62 1.28
N PHE A 129 -0.57 7.26 0.34
CA PHE A 129 0.84 7.64 0.47
C PHE A 129 1.08 8.50 1.71
N THR A 130 0.23 9.50 1.97
CA THR A 130 0.36 10.37 3.16
C THR A 130 0.17 9.60 4.46
N ARG A 131 -0.79 8.65 4.52
CA ARG A 131 -0.97 7.79 5.69
C ARG A 131 0.25 6.89 5.91
N ALA A 132 0.76 6.28 4.84
CA ALA A 132 1.95 5.44 4.89
C ALA A 132 3.21 6.24 5.25
N PHE A 133 3.32 7.49 4.81
CA PHE A 133 4.41 8.39 5.17
C PHE A 133 4.52 8.56 6.69
N VAL A 134 3.40 8.86 7.36
CA VAL A 134 3.33 8.97 8.83
C VAL A 134 3.64 7.62 9.48
N MET A 135 3.07 6.54 8.96
CA MET A 135 3.30 5.18 9.47
C MET A 135 4.79 4.79 9.46
N TYR A 136 5.49 5.01 8.35
CA TYR A 136 6.90 4.68 8.22
C TYR A 136 7.79 5.56 9.09
N LEU A 137 7.44 6.83 9.32
CA LEU A 137 8.16 7.66 10.29
C LEU A 137 8.02 7.12 11.72
N LEU A 138 6.81 6.72 12.13
CA LEU A 138 6.59 6.13 13.45
C LEU A 138 7.37 4.83 13.63
N ILE A 139 7.36 3.96 12.61
CA ILE A 139 8.15 2.73 12.61
C ILE A 139 9.64 3.04 12.73
N ALA A 140 10.17 3.98 11.95
CA ALA A 140 11.57 4.37 12.00
C ALA A 140 11.98 4.94 13.38
N VAL A 141 11.09 5.64 14.07
CA VAL A 141 11.33 6.10 15.46
C VAL A 141 11.44 4.90 16.40
N ILE A 142 10.49 3.96 16.36
CA ILE A 142 10.47 2.80 17.26
C ILE A 142 11.67 1.91 17.00
N ASP A 143 11.86 1.47 15.76
CA ASP A 143 12.95 0.57 15.40
C ASP A 143 14.32 1.24 15.56
N GLY A 144 14.43 2.53 15.21
CA GLY A 144 15.66 3.29 15.41
C GLY A 144 16.09 3.34 16.88
N TYR A 145 15.11 3.45 17.79
CA TYR A 145 15.34 3.40 19.23
C TYR A 145 15.71 1.99 19.69
N LEU A 146 15.00 0.95 19.25
CA LEU A 146 15.29 -0.43 19.65
C LEU A 146 16.69 -0.87 19.18
N LEU A 147 17.05 -0.54 17.94
CA LEU A 147 18.34 -0.90 17.33
C LEU A 147 19.53 -0.17 17.95
N GLN A 148 19.31 0.91 18.69
CA GLN A 148 20.36 1.61 19.44
C GLN A 148 20.96 0.73 20.54
N PHE A 149 20.14 -0.12 21.16
CA PHE A 149 20.49 -0.90 22.36
C PHE A 149 20.82 -2.36 22.06
N LEU A 150 20.54 -2.82 20.84
CA LEU A 150 21.00 -4.11 20.30
C LEU A 150 22.45 -3.98 19.83
#